data_AF-A0A942JCP6-F1
#
_entry.id   AF-A0A942JCP6-F1
#
_cell.length_a   1.000
_cell.length_b   1.000
_cell.length_c   1.000
_cell.angle_alpha   90.00
_cell.angle_beta   90.00
_cell.angle_gamma   90.00
#
_symmetry.space_group_name_H-M   'P 1'
#
loop_
_entity.id
_entity.type
_entity.pdbx_description
1 polymer ?
#
loop_
_entity_poly.entity_id
_entity_poly.type
_entity_poly.pdbx_seq_one_letter_code
_entity_poly.pdbx_strand_id
1 'polypeptide(L)'
;MSTKERVTLPAVQQMKRDGAKSVCAVAWDYQIARIVDRAGVDIVSVGDTVGVNLWGQTNPLEITMEQLLVVAQAVRRGVSRALLSCDFPFGPLQEGPEAAVRAAIRLVKEAGVDIVKLDGAADFPEAVEAIDRAGIPVFAQFGITPQTALRYGIDYQAAADVQVPPEMTEEMVGQARRLEEAGASLLNFTNSGPVVGPEVVRAVAIPVLGGFGGGPWLDGRIRMAHAAIGYAAKNLDTPSDTYANVAQITFDAIQAYAEDVRAGRQIKGGIPVPPSD
;
A
#
# COMPACT_ATOMS: atom_id res chain seq x y z
N MET A 1 -2.74 17.75 -15.55
CA MET A 1 -3.19 18.34 -14.27
C MET A 1 -1.98 18.94 -13.57
N SER A 2 -2.13 20.13 -12.97
CA SER A 2 -1.07 20.76 -12.19
C SER A 2 -0.65 19.83 -11.05
N THR A 3 0.65 19.55 -10.91
CA THR A 3 1.21 18.70 -9.83
C THR A 3 1.07 19.32 -8.42
N LYS A 4 0.27 20.39 -8.28
CA LYS A 4 0.04 21.12 -7.02
C LYS A 4 -1.35 20.93 -6.42
N GLU A 5 -2.32 20.36 -7.14
CA GLU A 5 -3.68 20.19 -6.62
C GLU A 5 -3.83 18.88 -5.84
N ARG A 6 -4.43 18.95 -4.64
CA ARG A 6 -4.71 17.78 -3.81
C ARG A 6 -5.60 16.80 -4.59
N VAL A 7 -5.18 15.54 -4.65
CA VAL A 7 -5.92 14.43 -5.25
C VAL A 7 -7.11 14.13 -4.35
N THR A 8 -8.30 14.08 -4.96
CA THR A 8 -9.56 13.77 -4.28
C THR A 8 -10.10 12.44 -4.79
N LEU A 9 -10.96 11.81 -4.01
CA LEU A 9 -11.62 10.57 -4.45
C LEU A 9 -12.38 10.74 -5.78
N PRO A 10 -13.17 11.82 -6.02
CA PRO A 10 -13.79 12.06 -7.32
C PRO A 10 -12.79 12.18 -8.47
N ALA A 11 -11.59 12.72 -8.22
CA ALA A 11 -10.53 12.79 -9.23
C ALA A 11 -10.03 11.38 -9.60
N VAL A 12 -9.80 10.50 -8.62
CA VAL A 12 -9.41 9.10 -8.90
C VAL A 12 -10.52 8.35 -9.65
N GLN A 13 -11.80 8.58 -9.31
CA GLN A 13 -12.92 8.01 -10.07
C GLN A 13 -12.99 8.57 -11.50
N GLN A 14 -12.66 9.85 -11.70
CA GLN A 14 -12.60 10.45 -13.03
C GLN A 14 -11.49 9.83 -13.87
N MET A 15 -10.33 9.50 -13.27
CA MET A 15 -9.25 8.81 -13.99
C MET A 15 -9.73 7.50 -14.61
N LYS A 16 -10.52 6.68 -13.89
CA LYS A 16 -11.13 5.48 -14.49
C LYS A 16 -12.04 5.81 -15.68
N ARG A 17 -12.93 6.80 -15.55
CA ARG A 17 -13.83 7.22 -16.64
C ARG A 17 -13.07 7.69 -17.87
N ASP A 18 -11.93 8.33 -17.67
CA ASP A 18 -11.06 8.84 -18.73
C ASP A 18 -10.09 7.76 -19.28
N GLY A 19 -10.09 6.55 -18.71
CA GLY A 19 -9.14 5.48 -19.03
C GLY A 19 -7.71 5.74 -18.56
N ALA A 20 -7.49 6.75 -17.71
CA ALA A 20 -6.20 7.08 -17.12
C ALA A 20 -5.89 6.17 -15.92
N LYS A 21 -4.65 5.66 -15.83
CA LYS A 21 -4.25 4.73 -14.77
C LYS A 21 -3.88 5.49 -13.49
N SER A 22 -4.49 5.12 -12.36
CA SER A 22 -4.11 5.67 -11.05
C SER A 22 -2.88 4.97 -10.47
N VAL A 23 -1.97 5.74 -9.89
CA VAL A 23 -0.74 5.26 -9.27
C VAL A 23 -0.86 5.33 -7.74
N CYS A 24 -0.71 4.18 -7.09
CA CYS A 24 -0.70 4.07 -5.64
C CYS A 24 0.65 3.54 -5.15
N ALA A 25 1.25 4.22 -4.18
CA ALA A 25 2.50 3.78 -3.54
C ALA A 25 2.29 3.52 -2.05
N VAL A 26 2.77 2.37 -1.56
CA VAL A 26 2.79 2.10 -0.11
C VAL A 26 4.02 2.78 0.50
N ALA A 27 3.80 3.56 1.57
CA ALA A 27 4.83 4.26 2.33
C ALA A 27 4.60 4.12 3.84
N TRP A 28 5.68 4.14 4.62
CA TRP A 28 5.64 3.89 6.06
C TRP A 28 6.38 4.92 6.91
N ASP A 29 7.00 5.92 6.28
CA ASP A 29 7.70 6.97 6.98
C ASP A 29 7.51 8.32 6.28
N TYR A 30 7.86 9.38 6.99
CA TYR A 30 7.75 10.76 6.54
C TYR A 30 8.54 11.05 5.26
N GLN A 31 9.76 10.53 5.12
CA GLN A 31 10.65 10.87 4.01
C GLN A 31 10.22 10.15 2.73
N ILE A 32 9.94 8.85 2.81
CA ILE A 32 9.40 8.11 1.65
C ILE A 32 8.05 8.69 1.23
N ALA A 33 7.17 9.02 2.17
CA ALA A 33 5.90 9.70 1.87
C ALA A 33 6.11 11.00 1.09
N ARG A 34 7.06 11.85 1.52
CA ARG A 34 7.41 13.08 0.80
C ARG A 34 7.95 12.83 -0.59
N ILE A 35 8.79 11.80 -0.75
CA ILE A 35 9.39 11.47 -2.05
C ILE A 35 8.30 11.01 -3.02
N VAL A 36 7.45 10.07 -2.62
CA VAL A 36 6.40 9.53 -3.49
C VAL A 36 5.33 10.59 -3.81
N ASP A 37 4.96 11.43 -2.83
CA ASP A 37 4.01 12.54 -3.05
C ASP A 37 4.55 13.53 -4.09
N ARG A 38 5.85 13.89 -4.02
CA ARG A 38 6.51 14.76 -5.01
C ARG A 38 6.75 14.09 -6.36
N ALA A 39 6.89 12.76 -6.38
CA ALA A 39 6.97 11.99 -7.61
C ALA A 39 5.63 11.95 -8.38
N GLY A 40 4.54 12.39 -7.76
CA GLY A 40 3.25 12.53 -8.43
C GLY A 40 2.33 11.32 -8.28
N VAL A 41 2.52 10.44 -7.29
CA VAL A 41 1.61 9.30 -7.04
C VAL A 41 0.23 9.77 -6.57
N ASP A 42 -0.85 9.26 -7.14
CA ASP A 42 -2.21 9.73 -6.86
C ASP A 42 -2.69 9.36 -5.45
N ILE A 43 -2.28 8.18 -4.98
CA ILE A 43 -2.64 7.63 -3.68
C ILE A 43 -1.36 7.21 -2.95
N VAL A 44 -1.26 7.56 -1.66
CA VAL A 44 -0.27 7.01 -0.75
C VAL A 44 -1.00 6.11 0.24
N SER A 45 -0.58 4.84 0.31
CA SER A 45 -1.19 3.87 1.21
C SER A 45 -0.26 3.54 2.38
N VAL A 46 -0.79 3.53 3.59
CA VAL A 46 -0.13 3.02 4.78
C VAL A 46 -0.56 1.57 4.95
N GLY A 47 0.32 0.65 4.56
CA GLY A 47 0.02 -0.78 4.59
C GLY A 47 0.36 -1.45 5.92
N ASP A 48 -0.47 -2.38 6.38
CA ASP A 48 -0.27 -3.20 7.59
C ASP A 48 1.00 -4.08 7.53
N THR A 49 1.41 -4.41 6.30
CA THR A 49 2.65 -5.12 5.97
C THR A 49 3.95 -4.38 6.35
N VAL A 50 3.88 -3.17 6.94
CA VAL A 50 5.03 -2.47 7.56
C VAL A 50 5.75 -3.35 8.58
N GLY A 51 4.99 -4.12 9.35
CA GLY A 51 5.51 -4.99 10.40
C GLY A 51 6.56 -5.96 9.87
N VAL A 52 6.21 -6.69 8.81
CA VAL A 52 7.09 -7.70 8.20
C VAL A 52 8.17 -7.05 7.34
N ASN A 53 7.80 -6.08 6.50
CA ASN A 53 8.71 -5.58 5.46
C ASN A 53 9.69 -4.51 5.94
N LEU A 54 9.38 -3.81 7.03
CA LEU A 54 10.24 -2.74 7.56
C LEU A 54 10.71 -3.02 8.98
N TRP A 55 9.89 -3.65 9.83
CA TRP A 55 10.22 -3.85 11.24
C TRP A 55 10.67 -5.29 11.58
N GLY A 56 10.62 -6.22 10.62
CA GLY A 56 11.10 -7.58 10.80
C GLY A 56 10.19 -8.47 11.66
N GLN A 57 8.91 -8.14 11.82
CA GLN A 57 7.93 -9.05 12.39
C GLN A 57 7.85 -10.33 11.55
N THR A 58 7.56 -11.45 12.20
CA THR A 58 7.53 -12.75 11.53
C THR A 58 6.23 -13.00 10.79
N ASN A 59 5.16 -12.33 11.20
CA ASN A 59 3.81 -12.49 10.66
C ASN A 59 3.12 -11.13 10.49
N PRO A 60 2.43 -10.85 9.36
CA PRO A 60 1.65 -9.62 9.19
C PRO A 60 0.55 -9.41 10.25
N LEU A 61 0.10 -10.46 10.94
CA LEU A 61 -0.90 -10.37 12.01
C LEU A 61 -0.36 -9.78 13.33
N GLU A 62 0.95 -9.59 13.47
CA GLU A 62 1.57 -8.99 14.67
C GLU A 62 1.37 -7.46 14.74
N ILE A 63 1.02 -6.82 13.63
CA ILE A 63 0.84 -5.37 13.57
C ILE A 63 -0.45 -4.97 14.31
N THR A 64 -0.33 -4.01 15.21
CA THR A 64 -1.45 -3.49 16.01
C THR A 64 -2.00 -2.19 15.43
N MET A 65 -3.22 -1.85 15.84
CA MET A 65 -3.83 -0.56 15.51
C MET A 65 -2.99 0.61 15.99
N GLU A 66 -2.38 0.51 17.18
CA GLU A 66 -1.58 1.59 17.75
C GLU A 66 -0.29 1.83 16.98
N GLN A 67 0.34 0.75 16.51
CA GLN A 67 1.48 0.84 15.63
C GLN A 67 1.11 1.48 14.29
N LEU A 68 0.00 1.06 13.67
CA LEU A 68 -0.45 1.63 12.40
C LEU A 68 -0.79 3.12 12.52
N LEU A 69 -1.37 3.56 13.63
CA LEU A 69 -1.64 4.97 13.89
C LEU A 69 -0.35 5.81 13.89
N VAL A 70 0.72 5.32 14.53
CA VAL A 70 2.02 6.01 14.55
C VAL A 70 2.58 6.14 13.12
N VAL A 71 2.51 5.06 12.33
CA VAL A 71 2.96 5.06 10.93
C VAL A 71 2.13 6.03 10.10
N ALA A 72 0.80 5.97 10.22
CA ALA A 72 -0.11 6.81 9.47
C ALA A 72 0.08 8.31 9.79
N GLN A 73 0.30 8.65 11.06
CA GLN A 73 0.65 10.02 11.47
C GLN A 73 1.97 10.49 10.86
N ALA A 74 2.99 9.63 10.80
CA ALA A 74 4.27 9.96 10.16
C ALA A 74 4.10 10.23 8.66
N VAL A 75 3.38 9.34 7.97
CA VAL A 75 3.10 9.44 6.52
C VAL A 75 2.23 10.65 6.21
N ARG A 76 1.17 10.93 6.99
CA ARG A 76 0.31 12.11 6.80
C ARG A 76 1.09 13.42 6.78
N ARG A 77 2.12 13.55 7.63
CA ARG A 77 3.00 14.74 7.66
C ARG A 77 3.82 14.89 6.38
N GLY A 78 4.10 13.78 5.68
CA GLY A 78 4.87 13.77 4.44
C GLY A 78 4.02 13.90 3.16
N VAL A 79 2.71 13.62 3.24
CA VAL A 79 1.79 13.73 2.10
C VAL A 79 1.12 15.09 2.09
N SER A 80 1.30 15.85 1.01
CA SER A 80 0.65 17.15 0.81
C SER A 80 -0.43 17.12 -0.27
N ARG A 81 -0.30 16.23 -1.25
CA ARG A 81 -1.12 16.23 -2.46
C ARG A 81 -1.88 14.93 -2.66
N ALA A 82 -1.25 13.76 -2.50
CA ALA A 82 -1.90 12.47 -2.72
C ALA A 82 -3.06 12.22 -1.75
N LEU A 83 -4.00 11.39 -2.16
CA LEU A 83 -5.02 10.82 -1.28
C LEU A 83 -4.35 9.83 -0.32
N LEU A 84 -4.54 9.98 0.99
CA LEU A 84 -3.93 9.09 1.98
C LEU A 84 -4.89 7.95 2.36
N SER A 85 -4.51 6.72 2.06
CA SER A 85 -5.17 5.51 2.57
C SER A 85 -4.41 4.87 3.72
N CYS A 86 -5.11 4.16 4.60
CA CYS A 86 -4.48 3.33 5.62
C CYS A 86 -5.25 2.01 5.77
N ASP A 87 -4.50 0.92 5.82
CA ASP A 87 -5.03 -0.42 6.08
C ASP A 87 -5.57 -0.51 7.51
N PHE A 88 -6.56 -1.37 7.70
CA PHE A 88 -6.84 -1.94 9.00
C PHE A 88 -5.81 -3.03 9.31
N PRO A 89 -5.30 -3.10 10.55
CA PRO A 89 -4.69 -4.35 11.00
C PRO A 89 -5.78 -5.44 11.06
N PHE A 90 -5.35 -6.70 11.15
CA PHE A 90 -6.26 -7.77 11.56
C PHE A 90 -6.88 -7.47 12.94
N GLY A 91 -8.16 -7.77 13.12
CA GLY A 91 -8.91 -7.55 14.35
C GLY A 91 -10.21 -6.77 14.11
N PRO A 92 -10.16 -5.44 13.88
CA PRO A 92 -11.36 -4.62 13.82
C PRO A 92 -12.40 -5.05 12.78
N LEU A 93 -11.96 -5.52 11.61
CA LEU A 93 -12.88 -6.01 10.59
C LEU A 93 -13.54 -7.34 11.02
N GLN A 94 -12.73 -8.26 11.58
CA GLN A 94 -13.17 -9.58 12.00
C GLN A 94 -14.04 -9.57 13.27
N GLU A 95 -13.91 -8.54 14.11
CA GLU A 95 -14.78 -8.30 15.28
C GLU A 95 -16.19 -7.83 14.90
N GLY A 96 -16.38 -7.32 13.67
CA GLY A 96 -17.66 -6.91 13.11
C GLY A 96 -17.85 -5.40 12.94
N PRO A 97 -19.01 -4.97 12.40
CA PRO A 97 -19.22 -3.60 11.91
C PRO A 97 -18.96 -2.49 12.92
N GLU A 98 -19.33 -2.69 14.18
CA GLU A 98 -19.16 -1.66 15.21
C GLU A 98 -17.67 -1.43 15.53
N ALA A 99 -16.89 -2.51 15.61
CA ALA A 99 -15.44 -2.43 15.80
C ALA A 99 -14.76 -1.80 14.57
N ALA A 100 -15.19 -2.19 13.37
CA ALA A 100 -14.71 -1.64 12.13
C ALA A 100 -14.94 -0.12 12.04
N VAL A 101 -16.14 0.36 12.36
CA VAL A 101 -16.46 1.80 12.40
C VAL A 101 -15.62 2.53 13.44
N ARG A 102 -15.44 1.97 14.65
CA ARG A 102 -14.55 2.57 15.67
C ARG A 102 -13.12 2.71 15.15
N ALA A 103 -12.55 1.68 14.55
CA ALA A 103 -11.20 1.72 13.98
C ALA A 103 -11.09 2.75 12.84
N ALA A 104 -12.06 2.80 11.93
CA ALA A 104 -12.10 3.79 10.86
C ALA A 104 -12.08 5.23 11.40
N ILE A 105 -12.92 5.51 12.40
CA ILE A 105 -12.98 6.82 13.05
C ILE A 105 -11.63 7.20 13.67
N ARG A 106 -10.94 6.25 14.30
CA ARG A 106 -9.60 6.48 14.87
C ARG A 106 -8.58 6.84 13.79
N LEU A 107 -8.50 6.08 12.69
CA LEU A 107 -7.58 6.39 11.57
C LEU A 107 -7.83 7.80 11.00
N VAL A 108 -9.10 8.17 10.82
CA VAL A 108 -9.46 9.51 10.32
C VAL A 108 -9.10 10.59 11.35
N LYS A 109 -9.53 10.46 12.60
CA LYS A 109 -9.37 11.52 13.62
C LYS A 109 -7.95 11.65 14.14
N GLU A 110 -7.27 10.55 14.40
CA GLU A 110 -5.97 10.54 15.06
C GLU A 110 -4.81 10.62 14.06
N ALA A 111 -5.00 10.15 12.82
CA ALA A 111 -3.95 10.11 11.80
C ALA A 111 -4.24 10.93 10.53
N GLY A 112 -5.45 11.48 10.35
CA GLY A 112 -5.78 12.29 9.18
C GLY A 112 -5.83 11.49 7.87
N VAL A 113 -6.23 10.23 7.96
CA VAL A 113 -6.45 9.33 6.82
C VAL A 113 -7.67 9.80 6.03
N ASP A 114 -7.57 9.79 4.70
CA ASP A 114 -8.64 10.25 3.80
C ASP A 114 -9.59 9.11 3.41
N ILE A 115 -9.10 7.86 3.39
CA ILE A 115 -9.85 6.64 3.01
C ILE A 115 -9.30 5.42 3.77
N VAL A 116 -10.15 4.58 4.32
CA VAL A 116 -9.71 3.36 5.04
C VAL A 116 -9.68 2.16 4.11
N LYS A 117 -8.69 1.28 4.27
CA LYS A 117 -8.48 0.13 3.40
C LYS A 117 -8.68 -1.16 4.18
N LEU A 118 -9.57 -2.01 3.68
CA LEU A 118 -10.09 -3.17 4.42
C LEU A 118 -9.67 -4.45 3.70
N ASP A 119 -8.76 -5.22 4.30
CA ASP A 119 -8.36 -6.51 3.74
C ASP A 119 -9.39 -7.61 4.01
N GLY A 120 -9.68 -8.46 3.02
CA GLY A 120 -10.74 -9.46 3.10
C GLY A 120 -12.15 -8.89 3.14
N ALA A 121 -12.37 -7.67 2.64
CA ALA A 121 -13.65 -6.95 2.72
C ALA A 121 -14.83 -7.72 2.11
N ALA A 122 -14.60 -8.59 1.12
CA ALA A 122 -15.64 -9.38 0.47
C ALA A 122 -16.38 -10.33 1.43
N ASP A 123 -15.74 -10.70 2.54
CA ASP A 123 -16.35 -11.52 3.59
C ASP A 123 -17.19 -10.69 4.59
N PHE A 124 -17.05 -9.36 4.58
CA PHE A 124 -17.65 -8.43 5.54
C PHE A 124 -18.32 -7.21 4.86
N PRO A 125 -19.20 -7.39 3.86
CA PRO A 125 -19.86 -6.27 3.18
C PRO A 125 -20.65 -5.36 4.14
N GLU A 126 -21.19 -5.91 5.23
CA GLU A 126 -21.90 -5.15 6.25
C GLU A 126 -20.99 -4.17 7.02
N ALA A 127 -19.69 -4.46 7.12
CA ALA A 127 -18.72 -3.54 7.72
C ALA A 127 -18.36 -2.42 6.73
N VAL A 128 -18.27 -2.73 5.43
CA VAL A 128 -18.10 -1.72 4.35
C VAL A 128 -19.26 -0.72 4.39
N GLU A 129 -20.50 -1.23 4.41
CA GLU A 129 -21.71 -0.40 4.46
C GLU A 129 -21.76 0.46 5.73
N ALA A 130 -21.40 -0.12 6.89
CA ALA A 130 -21.41 0.63 8.15
C ALA A 130 -20.38 1.77 8.17
N ILE A 131 -19.19 1.56 7.59
CA ILE A 131 -18.14 2.57 7.49
C ILE A 131 -18.52 3.66 6.48
N ASP A 132 -19.04 3.29 5.30
CA ASP A 132 -19.52 4.25 4.30
C ASP A 132 -20.66 5.11 4.86
N ARG A 133 -21.63 4.50 5.55
CA ARG A 133 -22.72 5.21 6.24
C ARG A 133 -22.23 6.16 7.34
N ALA A 134 -21.08 5.87 7.95
CA ALA A 134 -20.43 6.78 8.89
C ALA A 134 -19.72 7.98 8.21
N GLY A 135 -19.76 8.05 6.88
CA GLY A 135 -19.17 9.11 6.07
C GLY A 135 -17.68 8.94 5.79
N ILE A 136 -17.14 7.73 5.95
CA ILE A 136 -15.73 7.43 5.75
C ILE A 136 -15.58 6.59 4.47
N PRO A 137 -14.87 7.09 3.44
CA PRO A 137 -14.65 6.32 2.22
C PRO A 137 -13.92 4.99 2.49
N VAL A 138 -14.24 3.96 1.69
CA VAL A 138 -13.67 2.62 1.83
C VAL A 138 -12.92 2.18 0.57
N PHE A 139 -11.68 1.74 0.75
CA PHE A 139 -10.87 1.05 -0.24
C PHE A 139 -10.92 -0.46 0.05
N ALA A 140 -11.91 -1.15 -0.51
CA ALA A 140 -12.17 -2.55 -0.19
C ALA A 140 -11.18 -3.47 -0.92
N GLN A 141 -10.47 -4.33 -0.18
CA GLN A 141 -9.56 -5.31 -0.75
C GLN A 141 -10.18 -6.71 -0.74
N PHE A 142 -10.02 -7.42 -1.86
CA PHE A 142 -10.54 -8.77 -2.04
C PHE A 142 -9.64 -9.60 -2.98
N GLY A 143 -10.02 -10.86 -3.21
CA GLY A 143 -9.22 -11.87 -3.90
C GLY A 143 -8.41 -12.74 -2.95
N ILE A 144 -7.25 -13.21 -3.39
CA ILE A 144 -6.32 -13.97 -2.54
C ILE A 144 -5.42 -12.96 -1.83
N THR A 145 -5.79 -12.60 -0.61
CA THR A 145 -5.17 -11.49 0.13
C THR A 145 -4.18 -11.98 1.18
N PRO A 146 -3.24 -11.15 1.66
CA PRO A 146 -2.38 -11.51 2.78
C PRO A 146 -3.12 -12.04 4.01
N GLN A 147 -4.21 -11.38 4.42
CA GLN A 147 -4.97 -11.80 5.61
C GLN A 147 -5.83 -13.05 5.38
N THR A 148 -6.17 -13.38 4.13
CA THR A 148 -6.95 -14.59 3.78
C THR A 148 -6.11 -15.75 3.26
N ALA A 149 -4.84 -15.54 2.90
CA ALA A 149 -3.96 -16.54 2.27
C ALA A 149 -3.83 -17.84 3.07
N LEU A 150 -3.76 -17.74 4.41
CA LEU A 150 -3.71 -18.91 5.29
C LEU A 150 -4.93 -19.83 5.14
N ARG A 151 -6.12 -19.30 4.84
CA ARG A 151 -7.33 -20.12 4.60
C ARG A 151 -7.21 -20.96 3.33
N TYR A 152 -6.37 -20.54 2.39
CA TYR A 152 -6.05 -21.25 1.16
C TYR A 152 -4.79 -22.12 1.28
N GLY A 153 -4.20 -22.24 2.49
CA GLY A 153 -2.97 -22.98 2.72
C GLY A 153 -1.73 -22.33 2.08
N ILE A 154 -1.81 -21.03 1.76
CA ILE A 154 -0.75 -20.28 1.08
C ILE A 154 0.03 -19.50 2.14
N ASP A 155 1.35 -19.70 2.16
CA ASP A 155 2.26 -18.85 2.94
C ASP A 155 2.27 -17.43 2.34
N TYR A 156 2.32 -16.40 3.18
CA TYR A 156 2.44 -15.01 2.77
C TYR A 156 3.56 -14.78 1.75
N GLN A 157 4.71 -15.47 1.88
CA GLN A 157 5.81 -15.33 0.92
C GLN A 157 5.48 -15.90 -0.47
N ALA A 158 4.66 -16.95 -0.53
CA ALA A 158 4.23 -17.59 -1.78
C ALA A 158 3.02 -16.88 -2.42
N ALA A 159 2.29 -16.05 -1.65
CA ALA A 159 1.10 -15.35 -2.14
C ALA A 159 1.38 -14.39 -3.31
N ALA A 160 2.62 -13.96 -3.52
CA ALA A 160 3.00 -13.08 -4.63
C ALA A 160 2.95 -13.76 -6.01
N ASP A 161 3.08 -15.09 -6.05
CA ASP A 161 3.15 -15.89 -7.28
C ASP A 161 1.80 -16.55 -7.64
N VAL A 162 0.77 -16.28 -6.84
CA VAL A 162 -0.56 -16.86 -7.02
C VAL A 162 -1.43 -15.91 -7.84
N GLN A 163 -2.26 -16.47 -8.71
CA GLN A 163 -3.31 -15.75 -9.44
C GLN A 163 -4.65 -16.42 -9.20
N VAL A 164 -5.72 -15.63 -9.22
CA VAL A 164 -7.08 -16.15 -9.20
C VAL A 164 -7.30 -16.98 -10.47
N PRO A 165 -7.75 -18.25 -10.35
CA PRO A 165 -8.05 -19.10 -11.50
C PRO A 165 -9.19 -18.52 -12.36
N PRO A 166 -9.15 -18.68 -13.71
CA PRO A 166 -10.22 -18.22 -14.60
C PRO A 166 -11.62 -18.71 -14.22
N GLU A 167 -11.74 -19.88 -13.62
CA GLU A 167 -13.02 -20.48 -13.21
C GLU A 167 -13.72 -19.69 -12.10
N MET A 168 -12.97 -18.87 -11.34
CA MET A 168 -13.51 -18.01 -10.28
C MET A 168 -13.98 -16.65 -10.82
N THR A 169 -14.02 -16.44 -12.14
CA THR A 169 -14.38 -15.14 -12.73
C THR A 169 -15.73 -14.63 -12.25
N GLU A 170 -16.77 -15.45 -12.32
CA GLU A 170 -18.13 -15.05 -11.90
C GLU A 170 -18.18 -14.71 -10.40
N GLU A 171 -17.47 -15.48 -9.58
CA GLU A 171 -17.39 -15.23 -8.14
C GLU A 171 -16.72 -13.88 -7.84
N MET A 172 -15.57 -13.59 -8.45
CA MET A 172 -14.84 -12.33 -8.24
C MET A 172 -15.62 -11.12 -8.75
N VAL A 173 -16.31 -11.25 -9.88
CA VAL A 173 -17.23 -10.22 -10.38
C VAL A 173 -18.38 -9.98 -9.38
N GLY A 174 -18.95 -11.06 -8.84
CA GLY A 174 -19.99 -10.97 -7.80
C GLY A 174 -19.50 -10.33 -6.50
N GLN A 175 -18.27 -10.63 -6.07
CA GLN A 175 -17.66 -9.97 -4.91
C GLN A 175 -17.45 -8.47 -5.17
N ALA A 176 -16.90 -8.09 -6.32
CA ALA A 176 -16.65 -6.70 -6.67
C ALA A 176 -17.94 -5.86 -6.70
N ARG A 177 -19.01 -6.39 -7.30
CA ARG A 177 -20.33 -5.72 -7.31
C ARG A 177 -20.92 -5.56 -5.93
N ARG A 178 -20.87 -6.62 -5.10
CA ARG A 178 -21.36 -6.54 -3.71
C ARG A 178 -20.62 -5.48 -2.89
N LEU A 179 -19.31 -5.36 -3.09
CA LEU A 179 -18.51 -4.33 -2.43
C LEU A 179 -18.87 -2.91 -2.92
N GLU A 180 -19.05 -2.73 -4.22
CA GLU A 180 -19.53 -1.47 -4.80
C GLU A 180 -20.93 -1.10 -4.27
N GLU A 181 -21.86 -2.04 -4.24
CA GLU A 181 -23.22 -1.87 -3.68
C GLU A 181 -23.20 -1.54 -2.19
N ALA A 182 -22.24 -2.10 -1.43
CA ALA A 182 -22.03 -1.80 -0.02
C ALA A 182 -21.39 -0.43 0.24
N GLY A 183 -21.04 0.34 -0.81
CA GLY A 183 -20.47 1.69 -0.65
C GLY A 183 -18.94 1.75 -0.75
N ALA A 184 -18.28 0.71 -1.26
CA ALA A 184 -16.84 0.81 -1.54
C ALA A 184 -16.57 1.93 -2.55
N SER A 185 -15.58 2.76 -2.25
CA SER A 185 -15.17 3.89 -3.09
C SER A 185 -14.08 3.52 -4.10
N LEU A 186 -13.26 2.53 -3.76
CA LEU A 186 -12.19 1.94 -4.56
C LEU A 186 -12.10 0.44 -4.24
N LEU A 187 -11.65 -0.36 -5.21
CA LEU A 187 -11.35 -1.78 -4.99
C LEU A 187 -9.87 -2.07 -5.16
N ASN A 188 -9.27 -2.83 -4.24
CA ASN A 188 -7.96 -3.43 -4.43
C ASN A 188 -8.12 -4.93 -4.70
N PHE A 189 -7.94 -5.33 -5.95
CA PHE A 189 -8.05 -6.71 -6.36
C PHE A 189 -6.67 -7.39 -6.33
N THR A 190 -6.45 -8.18 -5.27
CA THR A 190 -5.18 -8.90 -5.08
C THR A 190 -5.17 -10.17 -5.91
N ASN A 191 -4.07 -10.41 -6.61
CA ASN A 191 -3.83 -11.59 -7.43
C ASN A 191 -4.81 -11.76 -8.60
N SER A 192 -5.29 -10.64 -9.15
CA SER A 192 -6.36 -10.60 -10.16
C SER A 192 -6.11 -11.43 -11.44
N GLY A 193 -4.84 -11.59 -11.86
CA GLY A 193 -4.50 -12.26 -13.12
C GLY A 193 -5.03 -11.56 -14.40
N PRO A 194 -4.49 -11.91 -15.57
CA PRO A 194 -4.82 -11.24 -16.83
C PRO A 194 -6.21 -11.61 -17.38
N VAL A 195 -6.84 -12.65 -16.84
CA VAL A 195 -8.16 -13.13 -17.29
C VAL A 195 -9.28 -12.55 -16.42
N VAL A 196 -9.21 -12.71 -15.10
CA VAL A 196 -10.27 -12.28 -14.18
C VAL A 196 -10.24 -10.77 -13.93
N GLY A 197 -9.05 -10.18 -13.84
CA GLY A 197 -8.87 -8.74 -13.60
C GLY A 197 -9.64 -7.84 -14.58
N PRO A 198 -9.52 -8.00 -15.91
CA PRO A 198 -10.28 -7.21 -16.87
C PRO A 198 -11.81 -7.35 -16.74
N GLU A 199 -12.31 -8.54 -16.38
CA GLU A 199 -13.76 -8.77 -16.20
C GLU A 199 -14.28 -8.01 -15.00
N VAL A 200 -13.56 -8.05 -13.88
CA VAL A 200 -13.88 -7.26 -12.68
C VAL A 200 -13.88 -5.76 -12.99
N VAL A 201 -12.86 -5.26 -13.68
CA VAL A 201 -12.76 -3.83 -14.05
C VAL A 201 -13.98 -3.36 -14.85
N ARG A 202 -14.47 -4.18 -15.78
CA ARG A 202 -15.67 -3.89 -16.60
C ARG A 202 -16.97 -4.00 -15.82
N ALA A 203 -17.00 -4.79 -14.75
CA ALA A 203 -18.22 -5.11 -14.02
C ALA A 203 -18.65 -4.04 -13.01
N VAL A 204 -17.76 -3.12 -12.63
CA VAL A 204 -17.99 -2.07 -11.62
C VAL A 204 -17.62 -0.68 -12.15
N ALA A 205 -18.28 0.35 -11.64
CA ALA A 205 -18.04 1.74 -12.01
C ALA A 205 -16.89 2.38 -11.21
N ILE A 206 -16.61 1.91 -9.99
CA ILE A 206 -15.51 2.39 -9.15
C ILE A 206 -14.13 1.89 -9.61
N PRO A 207 -13.03 2.64 -9.37
CA PRO A 207 -11.66 2.21 -9.70
C PRO A 207 -11.24 0.89 -9.06
N VAL A 208 -10.69 -0.01 -9.88
CA VAL A 208 -10.09 -1.27 -9.45
C VAL A 208 -8.57 -1.18 -9.60
N LEU A 209 -7.87 -1.08 -8.48
CA LEU A 209 -6.42 -1.14 -8.41
C LEU A 209 -5.99 -2.56 -8.02
N GLY A 210 -4.70 -2.86 -8.17
CA GLY A 210 -4.14 -4.11 -7.67
C GLY A 210 -2.67 -3.96 -7.33
N GLY A 211 -2.23 -4.69 -6.31
CA GLY A 211 -0.82 -4.89 -5.99
C GLY A 211 -0.30 -6.20 -6.56
N PHE A 212 -0.02 -7.16 -5.68
CA PHE A 212 0.38 -8.54 -6.01
C PHE A 212 -0.53 -9.17 -7.07
N GLY A 213 0.08 -9.86 -8.03
CA GLY A 213 -0.58 -10.56 -9.14
C GLY A 213 -1.57 -9.75 -9.99
N GLY A 214 -1.66 -8.43 -9.82
CA GLY A 214 -2.36 -7.55 -10.74
C GLY A 214 -1.46 -7.06 -11.87
N GLY A 215 -2.05 -6.37 -12.85
CA GLY A 215 -1.33 -5.95 -14.04
C GLY A 215 -1.97 -4.77 -14.77
N PRO A 216 -1.51 -4.47 -16.00
CA PRO A 216 -1.94 -3.29 -16.76
C PRO A 216 -3.43 -3.29 -17.14
N TRP A 217 -4.11 -4.43 -16.98
CA TRP A 217 -5.54 -4.58 -17.18
C TRP A 217 -6.40 -3.87 -16.12
N LEU A 218 -5.85 -3.55 -14.94
CA LEU A 218 -6.55 -2.85 -13.86
C LEU A 218 -6.59 -1.33 -14.08
N ASP A 219 -7.51 -0.62 -13.43
CA ASP A 219 -7.62 0.85 -13.49
C ASP A 219 -6.42 1.57 -12.85
N GLY A 220 -5.63 0.85 -12.06
CA GLY A 220 -4.39 1.36 -11.50
C GLY A 220 -3.55 0.30 -10.82
N ARG A 221 -2.40 0.71 -10.29
CA ARG A 221 -1.43 -0.19 -9.65
C ARG A 221 -1.07 0.31 -8.25
N ILE A 222 -0.90 -0.63 -7.33
CA ILE A 222 -0.35 -0.42 -5.99
C ILE A 222 1.03 -1.07 -5.94
N ARG A 223 2.05 -0.34 -5.47
CA ARG A 223 3.38 -0.93 -5.25
C ARG A 223 4.00 -0.39 -3.98
N MET A 224 4.65 -1.25 -3.20
CA MET A 224 5.45 -0.78 -2.07
C MET A 224 6.64 0.03 -2.56
N ALA A 225 6.79 1.26 -2.06
CA ALA A 225 7.87 2.16 -2.50
C ALA A 225 9.25 1.52 -2.28
N HIS A 226 9.47 0.94 -1.10
CA HIS A 226 10.70 0.21 -0.75
C HIS A 226 10.99 -0.96 -1.70
N ALA A 227 9.96 -1.68 -2.15
CA ALA A 227 10.12 -2.77 -3.10
C ALA A 227 10.31 -2.28 -4.55
N ALA A 228 9.81 -1.09 -4.89
CA ALA A 228 10.03 -0.48 -6.21
C ALA A 228 11.49 -0.03 -6.37
N ILE A 229 12.11 0.46 -5.30
CA ILE A 229 13.49 0.97 -5.29
C ILE A 229 14.53 -0.07 -4.81
N GLY A 230 14.11 -1.32 -4.60
CA GLY A 230 15.02 -2.39 -4.21
C GLY A 230 15.72 -2.18 -2.86
N TYR A 231 15.03 -1.64 -1.85
CA TYR A 231 15.63 -1.28 -0.55
C TYR A 231 15.92 -2.46 0.40
N ALA A 232 15.25 -3.61 0.22
CA ALA A 232 15.39 -4.74 1.15
C ALA A 232 16.82 -5.31 1.16
N ALA A 233 17.35 -5.65 2.34
CA ALA A 233 18.71 -6.16 2.50
C ALA A 233 19.01 -7.42 1.66
N LYS A 234 18.02 -8.28 1.42
CA LYS A 234 18.14 -9.46 0.54
C LYS A 234 18.60 -9.12 -0.89
N ASN A 235 18.42 -7.88 -1.33
CA ASN A 235 18.87 -7.40 -2.64
C ASN A 235 20.37 -7.16 -2.74
N LEU A 236 21.10 -7.26 -1.62
CA LEU A 236 22.58 -7.33 -1.62
C LEU A 236 23.05 -8.69 -2.14
N ASP A 237 22.38 -9.77 -1.74
CA ASP A 237 22.74 -11.13 -2.15
C ASP A 237 22.14 -11.49 -3.51
N THR A 238 20.85 -11.16 -3.71
CA THR A 238 20.10 -11.45 -4.93
C THR A 238 19.42 -10.19 -5.44
N PRO A 239 20.02 -9.48 -6.42
CA PRO A 239 19.39 -8.32 -7.03
C PRO A 239 18.00 -8.66 -7.57
N SER A 240 16.99 -7.89 -7.17
CA SER A 240 15.63 -8.03 -7.69
C SER A 240 15.39 -7.09 -8.87
N ASP A 241 14.58 -7.53 -9.84
CA ASP A 241 14.14 -6.71 -10.97
C ASP A 241 13.23 -5.57 -10.46
N THR A 242 13.84 -4.41 -10.27
CA THR A 242 13.29 -3.23 -9.62
C THR A 242 13.81 -1.98 -10.32
N TYR A 243 13.23 -0.81 -10.02
CA TYR A 243 13.64 0.43 -10.68
C TYR A 243 15.03 0.94 -10.23
N ALA A 244 15.53 0.43 -9.10
CA ALA A 244 16.87 0.72 -8.56
C ALA A 244 17.26 -0.36 -7.54
N ASN A 245 18.56 -0.50 -7.24
CA ASN A 245 19.04 -1.28 -6.10
C ASN A 245 19.56 -0.34 -5.00
N VAL A 246 18.63 0.26 -4.24
CA VAL A 246 18.98 1.18 -3.15
C VAL A 246 19.67 0.47 -1.98
N ALA A 247 19.42 -0.84 -1.79
CA ALA A 247 20.16 -1.62 -0.81
C ALA A 247 21.67 -1.59 -1.09
N GLN A 248 22.08 -1.85 -2.33
CA GLN A 248 23.49 -1.80 -2.75
C GLN A 248 24.08 -0.41 -2.59
N ILE A 249 23.37 0.63 -3.04
CA ILE A 249 23.82 2.03 -2.91
C ILE A 249 24.06 2.38 -1.43
N THR A 250 23.15 1.95 -0.54
CA THR A 250 23.25 2.20 0.90
C THR A 250 24.44 1.44 1.49
N PHE A 251 24.61 0.17 1.13
CA PHE A 251 25.72 -0.66 1.58
C PHE A 251 27.08 -0.05 1.19
N ASP A 252 27.25 0.29 -0.08
CA ASP A 252 28.50 0.88 -0.59
C ASP A 252 28.81 2.23 0.09
N ALA A 253 27.80 3.07 0.30
CA ALA A 253 27.95 4.36 0.97
C ALA A 253 28.40 4.20 2.43
N ILE A 254 27.82 3.25 3.16
CA ILE A 254 28.20 2.96 4.54
C ILE A 254 29.58 2.32 4.62
N GLN A 255 29.93 1.44 3.67
CA GLN A 255 31.28 0.86 3.61
C GLN A 255 32.34 1.94 3.36
N ALA A 256 32.11 2.83 2.39
CA ALA A 256 33.01 3.94 2.11
C ALA A 256 33.16 4.88 3.32
N TYR A 257 32.06 5.17 4.02
CA TYR A 257 32.12 5.94 5.27
C TYR A 257 32.99 5.24 6.33
N ALA A 258 32.79 3.93 6.53
CA ALA A 258 33.58 3.15 7.49
C ALA A 258 35.07 3.11 7.11
N GLU A 259 35.39 3.05 5.83
CA GLU A 259 36.77 3.13 5.33
C GLU A 259 37.38 4.51 5.59
N ASP A 260 36.64 5.60 5.37
CA ASP A 260 37.09 6.96 5.67
C ASP A 260 37.44 7.10 7.16
N VAL A 261 36.58 6.60 8.05
CA VAL A 261 36.82 6.60 9.51
C VAL A 261 38.07 5.80 9.85
N ARG A 262 38.19 4.56 9.36
CA ARG A 262 39.32 3.67 9.69
C ARG A 262 40.66 4.19 9.18
N ALA A 263 40.66 4.92 8.07
CA ALA A 263 41.86 5.52 7.49
C ALA A 263 42.17 6.92 8.02
N GLY A 264 41.37 7.46 8.95
CA GLY A 264 41.54 8.81 9.48
C GLY A 264 41.32 9.92 8.44
N ARG A 265 40.50 9.66 7.41
CA ARG A 265 40.17 10.65 6.37
C ARG A 265 39.05 11.58 6.84
N GLN A 266 38.99 12.75 6.22
CA GLN A 266 37.88 13.68 6.40
C GLN A 266 36.55 13.01 6.03
N ILE A 267 35.60 13.01 6.96
CA ILE A 267 34.25 12.49 6.70
C ILE A 267 33.48 13.45 5.79
N LYS A 268 32.88 12.91 4.73
CA LYS A 268 32.06 13.64 3.76
C LYS A 268 30.92 14.38 4.47
N GLY A 269 30.73 15.66 4.13
CA GLY A 269 29.71 16.53 4.74
C GLY A 269 30.04 17.06 6.14
N GLY A 270 31.19 16.68 6.72
CA GLY A 270 31.71 17.25 7.96
C GLY A 270 32.37 18.62 7.74
N ILE A 271 32.71 19.30 8.84
CA ILE A 271 33.52 20.51 8.81
C ILE A 271 34.91 20.15 8.26
N PRO A 272 35.40 20.78 7.16
CA PRO A 272 36.70 20.46 6.60
C PRO A 272 37.81 20.70 7.62
N VAL A 273 38.65 19.69 7.87
CA VAL A 273 39.89 19.85 8.64
C VAL A 273 40.98 20.31 7.68
N PRO A 274 41.66 21.44 7.96
CA PRO A 274 42.80 21.88 7.15
C PRO A 274 43.90 20.81 7.14
N PRO A 275 44.66 20.65 6.04
CA PRO A 275 45.82 19.76 6.06
C PRO A 275 46.77 20.18 7.19
N SER A 276 47.26 19.21 7.96
CA SER A 276 48.31 19.42 8.94
C SER A 276 49.63 19.70 8.22
N ASP A 277 50.27 20.83 8.54
CA ASP A 277 51.62 21.18 8.08
C ASP A 277 52.68 20.12 8.44
#